data_AF-A0A1V3XZP8-F1
#
_entry.id   AF-A0A1V3XZP8-F1
#
_cell.length_a   1.000
_cell.length_b   1.000
_cell.length_c   1.000
_cell.angle_alpha   90.00
_cell.angle_beta   90.00
_cell.angle_gamma   90.00
#
_symmetry.space_group_name_H-M   'P 1'
#
loop_
_entity.id
_entity.type
_entity.pdbx_description
1 polymer ?
#
loop_
_entity_poly.entity_id
_entity_poly.type
_entity_poly.pdbx_seq_one_letter_code
_entity_poly.pdbx_strand_id
1 'polypeptide(L)'
;MERLMRRIRAIRASTALWFVAALLGGCASVPSSSAPQAIGTVERPAPSNLPKPTPGMDPDVLLREFLKATADPANRHLAARQFLTQSASNAWDDAGSALLIDHVVFVETRGAERVSATMRADILGSLSDIGVFETAEGQLPDPGPIELVKTPGGWRIDRLPNGVFLDWQQFQATYKRNTLYFADPTGKTVVPDPRYVAVSDHDQLATELVSKLLSGPRPEMTHTVRNLLAPPLRLRGPVTRADGGKSGIGKGYGGHASTWRSCRPPIRTAGNCLPPRSFGH
;
A
#
# COMPACT_ATOMS: atom_id res chain seq x y z
N MET A 1 69.15 30.76 44.64
CA MET A 1 68.46 29.66 43.92
C MET A 1 66.99 29.47 44.31
N GLU A 2 66.57 29.70 45.55
CA GLU A 2 65.19 29.42 46.01
C GLU A 2 64.08 30.30 45.39
N ARG A 3 64.36 31.58 45.10
CA ARG A 3 63.36 32.49 44.50
C ARG A 3 63.01 32.14 43.05
N LEU A 4 63.94 31.52 42.31
CA LEU A 4 63.73 31.10 40.92
C LEU A 4 62.82 29.85 40.86
N MET A 5 63.03 28.89 41.78
CA MET A 5 62.19 27.68 41.87
C MET A 5 60.76 27.98 42.33
N ARG A 6 60.54 28.98 43.21
CA ARG A 6 59.18 29.41 43.59
C ARG A 6 58.42 30.05 42.42
N ARG A 7 59.10 30.84 41.58
CA ARG A 7 58.49 31.44 40.38
C ARG A 7 58.13 30.38 39.33
N ILE A 8 58.98 29.37 39.12
CA ILE A 8 58.70 28.27 38.19
C ILE A 8 57.56 27.38 38.69
N ARG A 9 57.45 27.12 40.01
CA ARG A 9 56.32 26.40 40.61
C ARG A 9 55.00 27.20 40.52
N ALA A 10 55.05 28.52 40.73
CA ALA A 10 53.88 29.38 40.57
C ALA A 10 53.39 29.42 39.12
N ILE A 11 54.29 29.55 38.14
CA ILE A 11 53.94 29.57 36.71
C ILE A 11 53.35 28.22 36.26
N ARG A 12 53.89 27.08 36.76
CA ARG A 12 53.36 25.74 36.49
C ARG A 12 52.00 25.49 37.13
N ALA A 13 51.76 26.01 38.34
CA ALA A 13 50.45 25.93 38.99
C ALA A 13 49.40 26.76 38.23
N SER A 14 49.77 27.94 37.72
CA SER A 14 48.88 28.80 36.92
C SER A 14 48.54 28.18 35.57
N THR A 15 49.48 27.51 34.90
CA THR A 15 49.21 26.82 33.63
C THR A 15 48.36 25.56 33.82
N ALA A 16 48.58 24.79 34.89
CA ALA A 16 47.74 23.64 35.22
C ALA A 16 46.30 24.04 35.57
N LEU A 17 46.12 25.13 36.32
CA LEU A 17 44.79 25.63 36.68
C LEU A 17 44.02 26.15 35.46
N TRP A 18 44.73 26.77 34.50
CA TRP A 18 44.12 27.25 33.26
C TRP A 18 43.71 26.09 32.34
N PHE A 19 44.51 25.02 32.29
CA PHE A 19 44.16 23.81 31.53
C PHE A 19 42.95 23.06 32.12
N VAL A 20 42.84 22.99 33.44
CA VAL A 20 41.68 22.39 34.12
C VAL A 20 40.42 23.24 33.91
N ALA A 21 40.54 24.57 33.93
CA ALA A 21 39.39 25.46 33.64
C ALA A 21 38.91 25.34 32.19
N ALA A 22 39.81 25.13 31.23
CA ALA A 22 39.46 24.95 29.81
C ALA A 22 38.71 23.63 29.54
N LEU A 23 38.99 22.57 30.31
CA LEU A 23 38.32 21.27 30.19
C LEU A 23 36.89 21.27 30.76
N LEU A 24 36.53 22.23 31.62
CA LEU A 24 35.19 22.35 32.21
C LEU A 24 34.21 23.20 31.36
N GLY A 25 34.69 23.88 30.31
CA GLY A 25 33.86 24.69 29.40
C GLY A 25 33.20 23.92 28.25
N GLY A 26 33.44 22.61 28.15
CA GLY A 26 32.95 21.76 27.06
C GLY A 26 31.55 21.19 27.28
N CYS A 27 30.56 21.99 27.71
CA CYS A 27 29.17 21.60 27.54
C CYS A 27 28.80 21.85 26.07
N ALA A 28 28.83 20.81 25.24
CA ALA A 28 28.13 20.84 23.97
C ALA A 28 26.62 20.97 24.26
N SER A 29 26.15 22.21 24.38
CA SER A 29 24.72 22.51 24.41
C SER A 29 24.17 22.19 23.03
N VAL A 30 23.71 20.96 22.84
CA VAL A 30 22.75 20.65 21.78
C VAL A 30 21.57 21.60 22.02
N PRO A 31 21.19 22.47 21.06
CA PRO A 31 20.01 23.30 21.24
C PRO A 31 18.82 22.38 21.49
N SER A 32 18.29 22.37 22.72
CA SER A 32 17.17 21.52 23.12
C SER A 32 15.82 22.03 22.61
N SER A 33 15.84 22.85 21.56
CA SER A 33 14.66 23.32 20.85
C SER A 33 15.10 23.87 19.49
N SER A 34 15.24 23.00 18.51
CA SER A 34 14.77 23.40 17.19
C SER A 34 13.25 23.40 17.31
N ALA A 35 12.61 24.57 17.21
CA ALA A 35 11.17 24.63 16.99
C ALA A 35 10.85 23.60 15.91
N PRO A 36 9.82 22.76 16.08
CA PRO A 36 9.44 21.82 15.04
C PRO A 36 9.21 22.67 13.78
N GLN A 37 10.13 22.59 12.83
CA GLN A 37 9.83 22.96 11.46
C GLN A 37 8.62 22.08 11.16
N ALA A 38 7.46 22.71 10.99
CA ALA A 38 6.33 22.03 10.42
C ALA A 38 6.86 21.47 9.11
N ILE A 39 7.17 20.17 9.10
CA ILE A 39 7.36 19.42 7.88
C ILE A 39 6.14 19.81 7.08
N GLY A 40 6.40 20.50 5.96
CA GLY A 40 5.36 21.09 5.12
C GLY A 40 4.22 20.10 5.02
N THR A 41 2.99 20.62 5.11
CA THR A 41 1.74 19.90 4.83
C THR A 41 2.06 18.68 3.99
N VAL A 42 2.02 17.48 4.60
CA VAL A 42 2.26 16.21 3.89
C VAL A 42 1.52 16.37 2.58
N GLU A 43 2.29 16.48 1.49
CA GLU A 43 1.73 16.79 0.19
C GLU A 43 0.73 15.68 -0.06
N ARG A 44 -0.56 16.04 0.10
CA ARG A 44 -1.64 15.12 -0.14
C ARG A 44 -1.43 14.71 -1.59
N PRO A 45 -1.16 13.43 -1.89
CA PRO A 45 -1.00 13.01 -3.26
C PRO A 45 -2.20 13.57 -4.03
N ALA A 46 -1.92 14.32 -5.09
CA ALA A 46 -2.97 14.82 -5.95
C ALA A 46 -3.89 13.63 -6.27
N PRO A 47 -5.23 13.82 -6.31
CA PRO A 47 -6.12 12.74 -6.71
C PRO A 47 -5.57 12.15 -8.00
N SER A 48 -5.38 10.83 -8.05
CA SER A 48 -4.90 10.18 -9.26
C SER A 48 -5.84 10.64 -10.38
N ASN A 49 -5.32 11.42 -11.33
CA ASN A 49 -6.10 11.88 -12.45
C ASN A 49 -6.24 10.69 -13.40
N LEU A 50 -7.06 9.73 -12.98
CA LEU A 50 -7.31 8.51 -13.71
C LEU A 50 -7.97 8.88 -15.03
N PRO A 51 -7.59 8.23 -16.13
CA PRO A 51 -8.11 8.57 -17.42
C PRO A 51 -9.61 8.31 -17.46
N LYS A 52 -10.30 9.13 -18.26
CA LYS A 52 -11.74 9.05 -18.48
C LYS A 52 -12.02 8.98 -19.97
N PRO A 53 -13.03 8.23 -20.40
CA PRO A 53 -13.39 8.18 -21.80
C PRO A 53 -13.95 9.53 -22.26
N THR A 54 -13.54 9.97 -23.44
CA THR A 54 -14.05 11.18 -24.08
C THR A 54 -14.78 10.83 -25.39
N PRO A 55 -15.76 11.63 -25.84
CA PRO A 55 -16.56 11.29 -27.02
C PRO A 55 -15.76 11.11 -28.32
N GLY A 56 -14.63 11.80 -28.46
CA GLY A 56 -13.75 11.75 -29.64
C GLY A 56 -12.60 10.75 -29.52
N MET A 57 -12.56 9.92 -28.48
CA MET A 57 -11.48 8.95 -28.27
C MET A 57 -11.57 7.81 -29.28
N ASP A 58 -10.48 7.56 -30.01
CA ASP A 58 -10.37 6.42 -30.92
C ASP A 58 -10.39 5.08 -30.15
N PRO A 59 -10.87 3.98 -30.78
CA PRO A 59 -10.93 2.65 -30.16
C PRO A 59 -9.61 2.18 -29.52
N ASP A 60 -8.49 2.39 -30.21
CA ASP A 60 -7.18 1.92 -29.77
C ASP A 60 -6.68 2.72 -28.55
N VAL A 61 -6.97 4.03 -28.52
CA VAL A 61 -6.68 4.89 -27.37
C VAL A 61 -7.57 4.50 -26.20
N LEU A 62 -8.85 4.22 -26.46
CA LEU A 62 -9.80 3.80 -25.44
C LEU A 62 -9.35 2.54 -24.72
N LEU A 63 -8.90 1.52 -25.45
CA LEU A 63 -8.40 0.27 -24.88
C LEU A 63 -7.16 0.49 -23.99
N ARG A 64 -6.22 1.34 -24.43
CA ARG A 64 -5.02 1.66 -23.65
C ARG A 64 -5.34 2.46 -22.39
N GLU A 65 -6.23 3.44 -22.47
CA GLU A 65 -6.66 4.21 -21.31
C GLU A 65 -7.50 3.37 -20.34
N PHE A 66 -8.29 2.41 -20.83
CA PHE A 66 -8.94 1.39 -20.01
C PHE A 66 -7.91 0.57 -19.23
N LEU A 67 -6.86 0.04 -19.88
CA LEU A 67 -5.80 -0.70 -19.19
C LEU A 67 -5.00 0.14 -18.18
N LYS A 68 -4.87 1.45 -18.39
CA LYS A 68 -4.28 2.31 -17.36
C LYS A 68 -5.23 2.47 -16.17
N ALA A 69 -6.52 2.60 -16.42
CA ALA A 69 -7.53 2.75 -15.38
C ALA A 69 -7.74 1.48 -14.55
N THR A 70 -7.40 0.28 -15.06
CA THR A 70 -7.46 -0.98 -14.30
C THR A 70 -6.43 -1.07 -13.18
N ALA A 71 -5.47 -0.15 -13.10
CA ALA A 71 -4.51 -0.15 -12.01
C ALA A 71 -5.02 0.42 -10.70
N ASP A 72 -6.14 1.15 -10.72
CA ASP A 72 -6.83 1.55 -9.49
C ASP A 72 -7.88 0.50 -9.12
N PRO A 73 -7.66 -0.32 -8.08
CA PRO A 73 -8.63 -1.32 -7.65
C PRO A 73 -9.81 -0.71 -6.88
N ALA A 74 -9.78 0.59 -6.57
CA ALA A 74 -10.81 1.23 -5.75
C ALA A 74 -12.22 1.07 -6.35
N ASN A 75 -13.17 0.78 -5.46
CA ASN A 75 -14.60 0.64 -5.78
C ASN A 75 -14.86 -0.33 -6.94
N ARG A 76 -14.17 -1.48 -6.95
CA ARG A 76 -14.23 -2.47 -8.03
C ARG A 76 -13.78 -1.87 -9.36
N HIS A 77 -12.59 -1.27 -9.40
CA HIS A 77 -12.05 -0.63 -10.61
C HIS A 77 -13.02 0.39 -11.23
N LEU A 78 -13.62 1.25 -10.40
CA LEU A 78 -14.67 2.19 -10.82
C LEU A 78 -14.22 3.09 -11.99
N ALA A 79 -12.95 3.48 -12.02
CA ALA A 79 -12.39 4.27 -13.12
C ALA A 79 -12.40 3.48 -14.45
N ALA A 80 -11.92 2.23 -14.46
CA ALA A 80 -11.92 1.37 -15.63
C ALA A 80 -13.35 1.08 -16.13
N ARG A 81 -14.29 0.90 -15.19
CA ARG A 81 -15.71 0.67 -15.51
C ARG A 81 -16.37 1.82 -16.29
N GLN A 82 -15.81 3.03 -16.27
CA GLN A 82 -16.33 4.16 -17.07
C GLN A 82 -16.15 3.95 -18.58
N PHE A 83 -15.16 3.16 -18.99
CA PHE A 83 -14.87 2.83 -20.39
C PHE A 83 -15.79 1.74 -20.95
N LEU A 84 -16.54 1.06 -20.08
CA LEU A 84 -17.43 -0.04 -20.43
C LEU A 84 -18.85 0.48 -20.74
N THR A 85 -19.61 -0.29 -21.51
CA THR A 85 -21.08 -0.15 -21.52
C THR A 85 -21.63 -0.56 -20.16
N GLN A 86 -22.87 -0.14 -19.85
CA GLN A 86 -23.48 -0.49 -18.56
C GLN A 86 -23.63 -2.02 -18.39
N SER A 87 -24.00 -2.73 -19.47
CA SER A 87 -24.08 -4.19 -19.50
C SER A 87 -22.72 -4.84 -19.25
N ALA A 88 -21.69 -4.40 -19.97
CA ALA A 88 -20.33 -4.92 -19.82
C ALA A 88 -19.78 -4.66 -18.41
N SER A 89 -20.00 -3.46 -17.86
CA SER A 89 -19.64 -3.16 -16.48
C SER A 89 -20.34 -4.13 -15.52
N ASN A 90 -21.65 -4.28 -15.57
CA ASN A 90 -22.34 -5.18 -14.66
C ASN A 90 -21.88 -6.65 -14.75
N ALA A 91 -21.49 -7.10 -15.95
CA ALA A 91 -21.07 -8.47 -16.22
C ALA A 91 -19.58 -8.76 -15.92
N TRP A 92 -18.72 -7.74 -16.00
CA TRP A 92 -17.27 -7.91 -15.85
C TRP A 92 -16.90 -8.28 -14.41
N ASP A 93 -16.31 -9.47 -14.28
CA ASP A 93 -15.73 -9.96 -13.04
C ASP A 93 -14.28 -9.47 -12.91
N ASP A 94 -14.10 -8.52 -11.98
CA ASP A 94 -12.82 -7.88 -11.65
C ASP A 94 -12.21 -8.42 -10.34
N ALA A 95 -12.80 -9.49 -9.78
CA ALA A 95 -12.34 -10.07 -8.53
C ALA A 95 -11.16 -11.03 -8.74
N GLY A 96 -10.40 -11.26 -7.67
CA GLY A 96 -9.30 -12.21 -7.65
C GLY A 96 -7.94 -11.60 -7.98
N SER A 97 -7.10 -12.38 -8.65
CA SER A 97 -5.72 -11.97 -8.97
C SER A 97 -5.67 -11.18 -10.27
N ALA A 98 -4.81 -10.17 -10.32
CA ALA A 98 -4.48 -9.44 -11.54
C ALA A 98 -3.27 -10.07 -12.24
N LEU A 99 -3.28 -10.10 -13.57
CA LEU A 99 -2.13 -10.51 -14.38
C LEU A 99 -1.30 -9.28 -14.75
N LEU A 100 -0.01 -9.31 -14.41
CA LEU A 100 0.91 -8.25 -14.78
C LEU A 100 1.43 -8.51 -16.19
N ILE A 101 1.29 -7.52 -17.05
CA ILE A 101 1.62 -7.62 -18.46
C ILE A 101 2.49 -6.46 -18.93
N ASP A 102 3.24 -6.71 -20.00
CA ASP A 102 4.06 -5.72 -20.71
C ASP A 102 3.93 -5.89 -22.23
N HIS A 103 4.45 -4.92 -22.99
CA HIS A 103 4.44 -4.91 -24.47
C HIS A 103 3.06 -5.15 -25.07
N VAL A 104 2.04 -4.48 -24.54
CA VAL A 104 0.66 -4.67 -24.97
C VAL A 104 0.44 -4.17 -26.39
N VAL A 105 -0.07 -5.06 -27.24
CA VAL A 105 -0.47 -4.77 -28.62
C VAL A 105 -1.92 -5.20 -28.83
N PHE A 106 -2.71 -4.28 -29.39
CA PHE A 106 -4.08 -4.57 -29.83
C PHE A 106 -4.09 -4.73 -31.35
N VAL A 107 -4.70 -5.83 -31.81
CA VAL A 107 -4.99 -6.05 -33.23
C VAL A 107 -6.48 -5.84 -33.44
N GLU A 108 -6.83 -4.85 -34.25
CA GLU A 108 -8.21 -4.39 -34.41
C GLU A 108 -8.78 -4.75 -35.78
N THR A 109 -10.04 -5.15 -35.79
CA THR A 109 -10.88 -5.22 -36.99
C THR A 109 -11.95 -4.14 -36.87
N ARG A 110 -11.83 -3.08 -37.69
CA ARG A 110 -12.68 -1.88 -37.59
C ARG A 110 -13.89 -1.96 -38.52
N GLY A 111 -15.07 -1.74 -37.95
CA GLY A 111 -16.31 -1.40 -38.66
C GLY A 111 -16.81 -0.01 -38.29
N ALA A 112 -17.91 0.44 -38.91
CA ALA A 112 -18.44 1.80 -38.68
C ALA A 112 -18.96 2.01 -37.25
N GLU A 113 -19.65 1.02 -36.70
CA GLU A 113 -20.33 1.10 -35.40
C GLU A 113 -19.84 0.05 -34.39
N ARG A 114 -18.95 -0.86 -34.82
CA ARG A 114 -18.32 -1.89 -33.99
C ARG A 114 -16.86 -2.07 -34.32
N VAL A 115 -16.05 -2.35 -33.31
CA VAL A 115 -14.64 -2.73 -33.45
C VAL A 115 -14.40 -3.96 -32.59
N SER A 116 -13.79 -4.99 -33.19
CA SER A 116 -13.32 -6.16 -32.46
C SER A 116 -11.80 -6.07 -32.31
N ALA A 117 -11.27 -6.32 -31.12
CA ALA A 117 -9.86 -6.27 -30.82
C ALA A 117 -9.39 -7.53 -30.09
N THR A 118 -8.23 -8.05 -30.47
CA THR A 118 -7.52 -9.10 -29.73
C THR A 118 -6.27 -8.53 -29.10
N MET A 119 -6.00 -8.90 -27.84
CA MET A 119 -4.84 -8.42 -27.09
C MET A 119 -3.71 -9.44 -27.14
N ARG A 120 -2.48 -8.94 -27.36
CA ARG A 120 -1.23 -9.69 -27.20
C ARG A 120 -0.34 -8.94 -26.23
N ALA A 121 0.30 -9.65 -25.33
CA ALA A 121 1.20 -9.08 -24.33
C ALA A 121 2.14 -10.18 -23.80
N ASP A 122 3.19 -9.77 -23.11
CA ASP A 122 4.04 -10.65 -22.32
C ASP A 122 3.56 -10.67 -20.87
N ILE A 123 3.60 -11.83 -20.22
CA ILE A 123 3.32 -11.98 -18.79
C ILE A 123 4.61 -11.71 -18.00
N LEU A 124 4.50 -10.89 -16.96
CA LEU A 124 5.56 -10.67 -15.97
C LEU A 124 5.27 -11.34 -14.62
N GLY A 125 4.00 -11.69 -14.37
CA GLY A 125 3.58 -12.27 -13.11
C GLY A 125 2.11 -12.11 -12.81
N SER A 126 1.76 -12.40 -11.58
CA SER A 126 0.43 -12.19 -11.02
C SER A 126 0.52 -11.43 -9.70
N LEU A 127 -0.54 -10.67 -9.40
CA LEU A 127 -0.75 -10.01 -8.14
C LEU A 127 -2.02 -10.55 -7.51
N SER A 128 -1.89 -11.21 -6.36
CA SER A 128 -3.04 -11.74 -5.63
C SER A 128 -3.85 -10.63 -4.95
N ASP A 129 -5.06 -10.96 -4.55
CA ASP A 129 -5.97 -10.09 -3.77
C ASP A 129 -5.35 -9.64 -2.43
N ILE A 130 -4.55 -10.50 -1.81
CA ILE A 130 -3.77 -10.20 -0.61
C ILE A 130 -2.45 -9.47 -0.91
N GLY A 131 -2.24 -9.02 -2.15
CA GLY A 131 -1.10 -8.19 -2.56
C GLY A 131 0.22 -8.93 -2.68
N VAL A 132 0.21 -10.26 -2.83
CA VAL A 132 1.44 -11.03 -3.10
C VAL A 132 1.72 -10.96 -4.59
N PHE A 133 2.94 -10.54 -4.93
CA PHE A 133 3.42 -10.58 -6.31
C PHE A 133 4.20 -11.87 -6.54
N GLU A 134 3.83 -12.60 -7.58
CA GLU A 134 4.51 -13.81 -8.03
C GLU A 134 4.97 -13.61 -9.46
N THR A 135 6.25 -13.81 -9.70
CA THR A 135 6.86 -13.69 -11.03
C THR A 135 6.45 -14.87 -11.91
N ALA A 136 6.08 -14.57 -13.14
CA ALA A 136 5.85 -15.56 -14.18
C ALA A 136 6.38 -15.01 -15.49
N GLU A 137 6.66 -15.88 -16.45
CA GLU A 137 7.20 -15.50 -17.75
C GLU A 137 6.45 -16.23 -18.85
N GLY A 138 6.41 -15.62 -20.04
CA GLY A 138 5.82 -16.20 -21.24
C GLY A 138 4.85 -15.24 -21.91
N GLN A 139 4.28 -15.69 -23.02
CA GLN A 139 3.29 -14.91 -23.75
C GLN A 139 1.91 -15.08 -23.11
N LEU A 140 1.14 -13.99 -23.04
CA LEU A 140 -0.25 -14.04 -22.62
C LEU A 140 -1.05 -14.97 -23.57
N PRO A 141 -1.65 -16.07 -23.07
CA PRO A 141 -2.58 -16.87 -23.86
C PRO A 141 -3.75 -16.00 -24.30
N ASP A 142 -4.31 -16.25 -25.49
CA ASP A 142 -5.41 -15.44 -26.02
C ASP A 142 -6.53 -15.28 -24.97
N PRO A 143 -6.73 -14.07 -24.42
CA PRO A 143 -7.69 -13.87 -23.35
C PRO A 143 -9.13 -13.87 -23.89
N GLY A 144 -9.30 -13.84 -25.21
CA GLY A 144 -10.59 -13.69 -25.89
C GLY A 144 -10.78 -12.28 -26.46
N PRO A 145 -11.83 -12.10 -27.30
CA PRO A 145 -12.06 -10.85 -28.00
C PRO A 145 -12.58 -9.75 -27.06
N ILE A 146 -12.14 -8.52 -27.35
CA ILE A 146 -12.69 -7.30 -26.77
C ILE A 146 -13.53 -6.62 -27.86
N GLU A 147 -14.81 -6.42 -27.59
CA GLU A 147 -15.74 -5.80 -28.54
C GLU A 147 -16.06 -4.39 -28.07
N LEU A 148 -15.95 -3.42 -28.98
CA LEU A 148 -16.32 -2.03 -28.76
C LEU A 148 -17.51 -1.67 -29.63
N VAL A 149 -18.38 -0.82 -29.09
CA VAL A 149 -19.55 -0.28 -29.78
C VAL A 149 -19.53 1.24 -29.70
N LYS A 150 -20.02 1.88 -30.76
CA LYS A 150 -20.17 3.33 -30.78
C LYS A 150 -21.45 3.73 -30.06
N THR A 151 -21.33 4.65 -29.11
CA THR A 151 -22.46 5.20 -28.34
C THR A 151 -22.56 6.71 -28.58
N PRO A 152 -23.67 7.37 -28.19
CA PRO A 152 -23.76 8.84 -28.24
C PRO A 152 -22.63 9.56 -27.47
N GLY A 153 -22.05 8.91 -26.45
CA GLY A 153 -20.93 9.41 -25.66
C GLY A 153 -19.54 8.97 -26.15
N GLY A 154 -19.43 8.48 -27.39
CA GLY A 154 -18.21 7.92 -27.99
C GLY A 154 -18.15 6.40 -27.91
N TRP A 155 -17.01 5.83 -28.28
CA TRP A 155 -16.77 4.38 -28.19
C TRP A 155 -16.85 3.88 -26.74
N ARG A 156 -17.35 2.66 -26.52
CA ARG A 156 -17.34 1.96 -25.23
C ARG A 156 -17.10 0.47 -25.45
N ILE A 157 -16.46 -0.19 -24.48
CA ILE A 157 -16.24 -1.64 -24.50
C ILE A 157 -17.54 -2.34 -24.08
N ASP A 158 -18.08 -3.18 -24.96
CA ASP A 158 -19.34 -3.91 -24.75
C ASP A 158 -19.14 -5.38 -24.36
N ARG A 159 -17.96 -5.95 -24.69
CA ARG A 159 -17.58 -7.29 -24.25
C ARG A 159 -16.09 -7.33 -24.01
N LEU A 160 -15.69 -8.01 -22.93
CA LEU A 160 -14.31 -8.22 -22.57
C LEU A 160 -14.14 -9.52 -21.77
N PRO A 161 -12.93 -10.11 -21.76
CA PRO A 161 -12.58 -11.21 -20.88
C PRO A 161 -12.71 -10.81 -19.39
N ASN A 162 -13.02 -11.78 -18.55
CA ASN A 162 -12.98 -11.61 -17.09
C ASN A 162 -11.54 -11.58 -16.58
N GLY A 163 -11.34 -10.92 -15.44
CA GLY A 163 -10.04 -10.70 -14.83
C GLY A 163 -9.48 -9.32 -15.13
N VAL A 164 -8.39 -9.00 -14.41
CA VAL A 164 -7.73 -7.70 -14.47
C VAL A 164 -6.35 -7.88 -15.09
N PHE A 165 -6.10 -7.15 -16.16
CA PHE A 165 -4.78 -6.99 -16.74
C PHE A 165 -4.18 -5.69 -16.23
N LEU A 166 -2.96 -5.77 -15.70
CA LEU A 166 -2.26 -4.67 -15.09
C LEU A 166 -0.95 -4.43 -15.82
N ASP A 167 -0.86 -3.29 -16.50
CA ASP A 167 0.38 -2.85 -17.14
C ASP A 167 1.50 -2.66 -16.09
N TRP A 168 2.71 -3.11 -16.42
CA TRP A 168 3.86 -3.04 -15.52
C TRP A 168 4.22 -1.62 -15.07
N GLN A 169 4.21 -0.64 -15.97
CA GLN A 169 4.54 0.73 -15.62
C GLN A 169 3.49 1.30 -14.66
N GLN A 170 2.23 0.99 -14.92
CA GLN A 170 1.15 1.44 -14.08
C GLN A 170 1.15 0.73 -12.71
N PHE A 171 1.54 -0.55 -12.64
CA PHE A 171 1.78 -1.25 -11.38
C PHE A 171 2.83 -0.53 -10.54
N GLN A 172 3.99 -0.21 -11.11
CA GLN A 172 5.06 0.50 -10.39
C GLN A 172 4.63 1.91 -9.92
N ALA A 173 3.81 2.59 -10.72
CA ALA A 173 3.28 3.90 -10.39
C ALA A 173 2.30 3.84 -9.22
N THR A 174 1.30 2.95 -9.29
CA THR A 174 0.17 2.90 -8.37
C THR A 174 0.45 2.06 -7.12
N TYR A 175 1.08 0.90 -7.27
CA TYR A 175 1.29 -0.04 -6.17
C TYR A 175 2.59 0.22 -5.43
N LYS A 176 2.52 0.22 -4.11
CA LYS A 176 3.68 0.39 -3.23
C LYS A 176 3.92 -0.86 -2.41
N ARG A 177 5.18 -1.31 -2.41
CA ARG A 177 5.64 -2.44 -1.62
C ARG A 177 5.69 -2.04 -0.15
N ASN A 178 4.92 -2.75 0.68
CA ASN A 178 4.92 -2.69 2.13
C ASN A 178 5.30 -4.07 2.67
N THR A 179 5.92 -4.14 3.84
CA THR A 179 6.33 -5.44 4.41
C THR A 179 5.46 -5.74 5.61
N LEU A 180 4.71 -6.85 5.54
CA LEU A 180 4.04 -7.42 6.72
C LEU A 180 5.02 -8.32 7.46
N TYR A 181 4.83 -8.48 8.76
CA TYR A 181 5.69 -9.29 9.60
C TYR A 181 4.85 -10.32 10.34
N PHE A 182 5.21 -11.59 10.19
CA PHE A 182 4.59 -12.72 10.89
C PHE A 182 5.56 -13.29 11.92
N ALA A 183 5.06 -13.80 13.04
CA ALA A 183 5.92 -14.39 14.06
C ALA A 183 6.45 -15.74 13.59
N ASP A 184 7.71 -16.04 13.89
CA ASP A 184 8.24 -17.39 13.68
C ASP A 184 7.54 -18.40 14.64
N PRO A 185 7.72 -19.72 14.43
CA PRO A 185 7.10 -20.74 15.29
C PRO A 185 7.54 -20.63 16.76
N THR A 186 8.74 -20.10 17.02
CA THR A 186 9.23 -19.89 18.40
C THR A 186 8.66 -18.61 19.03
N GLY A 187 8.29 -17.61 18.24
CA GLY A 187 7.80 -16.30 18.67
C GLY A 187 8.89 -15.34 19.11
N LYS A 188 10.14 -15.69 18.82
CA LYS A 188 11.31 -14.89 19.19
C LYS A 188 11.72 -13.94 18.08
N THR A 189 11.32 -14.24 16.84
CA THR A 189 11.66 -13.45 15.66
C THR A 189 10.44 -13.21 14.79
N VAL A 190 10.58 -12.30 13.83
CA VAL A 190 9.58 -12.02 12.81
C VAL A 190 10.12 -12.35 11.43
N VAL A 191 9.24 -12.84 10.57
CA VAL A 191 9.53 -13.18 9.18
C VAL A 191 8.83 -12.15 8.28
N PRO A 192 9.58 -11.44 7.41
CA PRO A 192 9.01 -10.46 6.50
C PRO A 192 8.24 -11.14 5.36
N ASP A 193 7.10 -10.56 5.00
CA ASP A 193 6.22 -10.97 3.90
C ASP A 193 5.81 -9.71 3.10
N PRO A 194 6.50 -9.43 1.97
CA PRO A 194 6.26 -8.23 1.18
C PRO A 194 4.93 -8.25 0.42
N ARG A 195 4.15 -7.18 0.56
CA ARG A 195 2.85 -6.97 -0.08
C ARG A 195 2.81 -5.68 -0.89
N TYR A 196 2.21 -5.73 -2.07
CA TYR A 196 1.95 -4.57 -2.92
C TYR A 196 0.52 -4.08 -2.67
N VAL A 197 0.37 -2.79 -2.40
CA VAL A 197 -0.92 -2.15 -2.11
C VAL A 197 -1.09 -0.89 -2.93
N ALA A 198 -2.30 -0.68 -3.44
CA ALA A 198 -2.70 0.52 -4.18
C ALA A 198 -3.61 1.37 -3.29
N VAL A 199 -3.02 2.07 -2.32
CA VAL A 199 -3.75 2.98 -1.43
C VAL A 199 -3.16 4.37 -1.53
N SER A 200 -3.89 5.29 -2.16
CA SER A 200 -3.48 6.68 -2.32
C SER A 200 -3.65 7.50 -1.05
N ASP A 201 -4.62 7.13 -0.19
CA ASP A 201 -4.86 7.80 1.08
C ASP A 201 -4.07 7.13 2.22
N HIS A 202 -3.06 7.84 2.74
CA HIS A 202 -2.23 7.35 3.84
C HIS A 202 -3.05 6.97 5.08
N ASP A 203 -4.21 7.58 5.28
CA ASP A 203 -5.09 7.30 6.42
C ASP A 203 -5.79 5.92 6.29
N GLN A 204 -5.94 5.42 5.06
CA GLN A 204 -6.51 4.10 4.79
C GLN A 204 -5.46 2.99 4.77
N LEU A 205 -4.19 3.35 4.54
CA LEU A 205 -3.09 2.39 4.42
C LEU A 205 -2.97 1.47 5.65
N ALA A 206 -3.12 2.01 6.85
CA ALA A 206 -3.07 1.22 8.08
C ALA A 206 -4.19 0.17 8.14
N THR A 207 -5.40 0.54 7.74
CA THR A 207 -6.54 -0.38 7.70
C THR A 207 -6.31 -1.48 6.66
N GLU A 208 -5.75 -1.14 5.49
CA GLU A 208 -5.44 -2.10 4.43
C GLU A 208 -4.37 -3.11 4.87
N LEU A 209 -3.26 -2.64 5.43
CA LEU A 209 -2.18 -3.51 5.89
C LEU A 209 -2.63 -4.46 7.02
N VAL A 210 -3.43 -3.96 7.97
CA VAL A 210 -3.99 -4.80 9.03
C VAL A 210 -4.98 -5.81 8.45
N SER A 211 -5.81 -5.41 7.49
CA SER A 211 -6.73 -6.34 6.80
C SER A 211 -5.97 -7.47 6.10
N LYS A 212 -4.86 -7.15 5.42
CA LYS A 212 -3.99 -8.17 4.80
C LYS A 212 -3.29 -9.07 5.84
N LEU A 213 -2.90 -8.52 6.99
CA LEU A 213 -2.34 -9.30 8.10
C LEU A 213 -3.38 -10.29 8.67
N LEU A 214 -4.65 -9.89 8.74
CA LEU A 214 -5.76 -10.78 9.11
C LEU A 214 -5.98 -11.91 8.10
N SER A 215 -5.85 -11.61 6.79
CA SER A 215 -5.96 -12.61 5.72
C SER A 215 -4.87 -13.68 5.80
N GLY A 216 -3.72 -13.35 6.39
CA GLY A 216 -2.65 -14.31 6.68
C GLY A 216 -1.43 -14.19 5.77
N PRO A 217 -0.42 -15.05 6.03
CA PRO A 217 0.82 -15.03 5.26
C PRO A 217 0.59 -15.53 3.83
N ARG A 218 1.57 -15.32 2.96
CA ARG A 218 1.55 -15.91 1.62
C ARG A 218 1.48 -17.45 1.70
N PRO A 219 0.84 -18.14 0.74
CA PRO A 219 0.55 -19.57 0.83
C PRO A 219 1.75 -20.44 1.23
N GLU A 220 2.92 -20.14 0.66
CA GLU A 220 4.17 -20.87 0.88
C GLU A 220 4.72 -20.73 2.31
N MET A 221 4.29 -19.71 3.05
CA MET A 221 4.70 -19.44 4.43
C MET A 221 3.69 -19.94 5.47
N THR A 222 2.51 -20.39 5.06
CA THR A 222 1.37 -20.72 5.96
C THR A 222 1.74 -21.66 7.12
N HIS A 223 2.61 -22.64 6.88
CA HIS A 223 3.02 -23.64 7.88
C HIS A 223 4.33 -23.30 8.60
N THR A 224 4.99 -22.22 8.18
CA THR A 224 6.32 -21.82 8.67
C THR A 224 6.24 -20.63 9.63
N VAL A 225 5.12 -19.90 9.63
CA VAL A 225 4.91 -18.73 10.50
C VAL A 225 3.62 -18.83 11.27
N ARG A 226 3.49 -18.03 12.32
CA ARG A 226 2.27 -17.88 13.11
C ARG A 226 1.65 -16.51 12.83
N ASN A 227 0.40 -16.51 12.42
CA ASN A 227 -0.40 -15.30 12.36
C ASN A 227 -1.13 -15.09 13.69
N LEU A 228 -0.61 -14.18 14.51
CA LEU A 228 -1.20 -13.85 15.82
C LEU A 228 -2.53 -13.09 15.71
N LEU A 229 -2.83 -12.55 14.52
CA LEU A 229 -4.09 -11.86 14.22
C LEU A 229 -5.07 -12.74 13.43
N ALA A 230 -4.79 -14.03 13.26
CA ALA A 230 -5.68 -14.94 12.53
C ALA A 230 -7.10 -15.01 13.15
N PRO A 231 -8.08 -15.60 12.43
CA PRO A 231 -9.41 -15.85 12.98
C PRO A 231 -9.35 -16.44 14.40
N PRO A 232 -10.24 -16.01 15.33
CA PRO A 232 -11.51 -15.32 15.07
C PRO A 232 -11.42 -13.79 15.10
N LEU A 233 -10.23 -13.19 15.11
CA LEU A 233 -10.07 -11.74 15.15
C LEU A 233 -10.56 -11.10 13.84
N ARG A 234 -11.33 -10.03 13.97
CA ARG A 234 -11.80 -9.20 12.86
C ARG A 234 -11.75 -7.73 13.25
N LEU A 235 -11.44 -6.87 12.30
CA LEU A 235 -11.60 -5.42 12.44
C LEU A 235 -13.09 -5.09 12.59
N ARG A 236 -13.44 -4.25 13.58
CA ARG A 236 -14.80 -3.70 13.71
C ARG A 236 -15.03 -2.43 12.88
N GLY A 237 -13.97 -1.82 12.39
CA GLY A 237 -13.99 -0.56 11.66
C GLY A 237 -12.57 -0.17 11.24
N PRO A 238 -12.41 1.01 10.61
CA PRO A 238 -11.11 1.53 10.22
C PRO A 238 -10.16 1.63 11.42
N VAL A 239 -8.88 1.40 11.18
CA VAL A 239 -7.83 1.67 12.16
C VAL A 239 -7.73 3.18 12.32
N THR A 240 -7.76 3.67 13.56
CA THR A 240 -7.61 5.10 13.87
C THR A 240 -6.45 5.30 14.84
N ARG A 241 -6.02 6.54 15.03
CA ARG A 241 -5.14 6.90 16.14
C ARG A 241 -5.89 6.68 17.48
N ALA A 242 -5.14 6.50 18.57
CA ALA A 242 -5.68 6.31 19.91
C ALA A 242 -6.61 7.43 20.40
N ASP A 243 -6.44 8.66 19.91
CA ASP A 243 -7.32 9.81 20.17
C ASP A 243 -8.62 9.79 19.35
N GLY A 244 -8.84 8.75 18.52
CA GLY A 244 -9.97 8.66 17.59
C GLY A 244 -9.74 9.42 16.27
N GLY A 245 -8.59 10.08 16.10
CA GLY A 245 -8.22 10.76 14.88
C GLY A 245 -8.02 9.77 13.72
N LYS A 246 -8.58 10.10 12.56
CA LYS A 246 -8.46 9.28 11.35
C LYS A 246 -7.20 9.58 10.54
N SER A 247 -6.52 10.69 10.83
CA SER A 247 -5.31 11.08 10.13
C SER A 247 -4.05 10.76 10.90
N GLY A 248 -2.90 10.62 10.23
CA GLY A 248 -1.58 10.50 10.87
C GLY A 248 -1.48 9.30 11.81
N ILE A 249 -2.14 8.21 11.43
CA ILE A 249 -2.13 6.92 12.11
C ILE A 249 -0.68 6.41 12.11
N GLY A 250 -0.04 6.37 13.29
CA GLY A 250 1.34 5.87 13.47
C GLY A 250 2.45 6.89 13.33
N LYS A 251 2.10 8.18 13.27
CA LYS A 251 3.05 9.28 13.36
C LYS A 251 2.96 9.89 14.77
N GLY A 252 4.06 9.79 15.54
CA GLY A 252 4.19 10.32 16.91
C GLY A 252 4.09 9.27 18.02
N TYR A 253 4.23 9.69 19.29
CA TYR A 253 4.13 8.82 20.47
C TYR A 253 2.70 8.37 20.82
N GLY A 254 1.71 8.74 20.02
CA GLY A 254 0.32 8.30 20.18
C GLY A 254 0.12 6.98 19.48
N GLY A 255 -0.09 5.91 20.25
CA GLY A 255 -0.42 4.59 19.74
C GLY A 255 -1.64 4.56 18.81
N HIS A 256 -1.90 3.39 18.25
CA HIS A 256 -3.06 3.15 17.40
C HIS A 256 -4.17 2.50 18.20
N ALA A 257 -5.42 2.89 17.95
CA ALA A 257 -6.58 2.18 18.49
C ALA A 257 -7.27 1.42 17.35
N SER A 258 -7.49 0.14 17.59
CA SER A 258 -8.36 -0.71 16.77
C SER A 258 -9.25 -1.50 17.73
N THR A 259 -10.55 -1.51 17.46
CA THR A 259 -11.50 -2.25 18.31
C THR A 259 -11.66 -3.66 17.74
N TRP A 260 -11.27 -4.66 18.52
CA TRP A 260 -11.32 -6.07 18.15
C TRP A 260 -12.57 -6.77 18.72
N ARG A 261 -13.05 -7.81 18.05
CA ARG A 261 -14.09 -8.72 18.56
C ARG A 261 -13.58 -10.14 18.39
N SER A 262 -13.55 -10.94 19.46
CA SER A 262 -13.30 -12.38 19.37
C SER A 262 -14.65 -13.11 19.35
N CYS A 263 -15.00 -13.75 18.25
CA CYS A 263 -16.17 -14.63 18.20
C CYS A 263 -15.72 -16.07 18.48
N ARG A 264 -16.04 -16.64 19.64
CA ARG A 264 -15.97 -18.11 19.83
C ARG A 264 -17.18 -18.76 19.13
N PRO A 265 -17.03 -19.94 18.51
CA PRO A 265 -18.19 -20.70 18.03
C PRO A 265 -19.08 -21.09 19.22
N PRO A 266 -20.42 -21.11 19.04
CA PRO A 266 -21.34 -21.33 20.15
C PRO A 266 -21.29 -22.80 20.60
N ILE A 267 -20.75 -23.04 21.79
CA ILE A 267 -21.21 -24.18 22.59
C ILE A 267 -22.63 -23.81 23.02
N ARG A 268 -23.60 -24.65 22.66
CA ARG A 268 -25.03 -24.52 23.00
C ARG A 268 -25.23 -24.02 24.42
N THR A 269 -25.50 -22.71 24.57
CA THR A 269 -26.49 -22.08 25.45
C THR A 269 -26.31 -20.56 25.36
N ALA A 270 -27.42 -19.83 25.47
CA ALA A 270 -27.54 -18.41 25.21
C ALA A 270 -26.54 -17.52 25.98
N GLY A 271 -26.13 -16.43 25.32
CA GLY A 271 -25.83 -15.14 25.94
C GLY A 271 -24.51 -15.01 26.70
N ASN A 272 -23.47 -14.49 26.03
CA ASN A 272 -22.75 -13.27 26.43
C ASN A 272 -21.51 -13.06 25.55
N CYS A 273 -21.52 -12.02 24.72
CA CYS A 273 -20.28 -11.48 24.15
C CYS A 273 -19.47 -10.84 25.29
N LEU A 274 -18.20 -11.22 25.44
CA LEU A 274 -17.29 -10.52 26.36
C LEU A 274 -17.15 -9.04 25.95
N PRO A 275 -17.10 -8.10 26.91
CA PRO A 275 -16.91 -6.68 26.62
C PRO A 275 -15.54 -6.40 25.99
N PRO A 276 -15.41 -5.29 25.23
CA PRO A 276 -14.18 -4.94 24.53
C PRO A 276 -13.01 -4.76 25.50
N ARG A 277 -11.85 -5.36 25.18
CA ARG A 277 -10.58 -4.97 25.78
C ARG A 277 -9.91 -3.92 24.89
N SER A 278 -9.78 -2.71 25.40
CA SER A 278 -8.85 -1.71 24.88
C SER A 278 -7.45 -2.06 25.35
N PHE A 279 -6.56 -2.41 24.43
CA PHE A 279 -5.13 -2.46 24.72
C PHE A 279 -4.54 -1.10 24.35
N GLY A 280 -4.19 -0.31 25.36
CA GLY A 280 -3.34 0.86 25.21
C GLY A 280 -1.89 0.45 25.48
N HIS A 281 -1.01 0.80 24.53
CA HIS A 281 0.43 0.91 24.76
C HIS A 281 0.82 2.36 24.50
#